data_AF-A0A7E4V0K6-F1
#
_entry.id   AF-A0A7E4V0K6-F1
#
_cell.length_a   1.000
_cell.length_b   1.000
_cell.length_c   1.000
_cell.angle_alpha   90.00
_cell.angle_beta   90.00
_cell.angle_gamma   90.00
#
_symmetry.space_group_name_H-M   'P 1'
#
loop_
_entity.id
_entity.type
_entity.pdbx_description
1 polymer ?
#
loop_
_entity_poly.entity_id
_entity_poly.type
_entity_poly.pdbx_seq_one_letter_code
_entity_poly.pdbx_strand_id
1 'polypeptide(L)'
;MQTPLVEFDNGYTLKHTSKVLDIRSWCLNCLKRVKSFTFNRTTVVILILTYLWICLLTYNLNRSDDNAISIDLRAKLAEVFKYTLETVENERIAIVLTVQKGSDYKDYEPGLNTIKCYAKHHGYQLHLLNLTDVPEWTVKCNQTDVFFKRHCAVVDFLERNIKTIDYMLYLDADMGVINPTHMIQEYFKEDGVEMTFYDRYYNHEIMAGSYLVKNTKYARDFIKFWADYFYRLPKSFHGTDNGCIHQVFMEQHFKSNATTAQKCYPLWAKSKIFNDLFRYQACTRHYLGMNTTLYCDGKVKLIRKGTWGYARDGWLTKTRWAPSDFIFHGWKVSKLGGEWQWPFVKETFNLDLCGPGTPN
;
A
#
# COMPACT_ATOMS: atom_id res chain seq x y z
N MET A 1 -1.12 31.86 -12.16
CA MET A 1 -2.46 32.40 -11.90
C MET A 1 -2.77 32.19 -10.42
N GLN A 2 -2.76 33.28 -9.64
CA GLN A 2 -3.09 33.28 -8.21
C GLN A 2 -4.61 33.23 -8.04
N THR A 3 -5.07 32.41 -7.11
CA THR A 3 -6.46 32.42 -6.59
C THR A 3 -6.43 32.66 -5.09
N PRO A 4 -7.48 33.28 -4.50
CA PRO A 4 -7.39 34.01 -3.24
C PRO A 4 -7.49 33.09 -2.01
N LEU A 5 -6.77 33.46 -0.97
CA LEU A 5 -6.87 32.90 0.38
C LEU A 5 -8.21 33.30 0.99
N VAL A 6 -9.00 32.31 1.43
CA VAL A 6 -10.13 32.52 2.32
C VAL A 6 -9.62 32.30 3.74
N GLU A 7 -9.55 33.38 4.51
CA GLU A 7 -9.36 33.34 5.97
C GLU A 7 -10.60 32.74 6.63
N PHE A 8 -10.41 31.76 7.51
CA PHE A 8 -11.43 31.33 8.45
C PHE A 8 -11.02 31.74 9.86
N ASP A 9 -11.93 32.48 10.47
CA ASP A 9 -11.82 33.11 11.79
C ASP A 9 -11.81 32.07 12.92
N ASN A 10 -11.08 32.41 13.98
CA ASN A 10 -10.81 31.59 15.16
C ASN A 10 -11.99 31.63 16.12
N GLY A 11 -12.64 30.50 16.39
CA GLY A 11 -13.73 30.49 17.36
C GLY A 11 -14.33 29.14 17.73
N TYR A 12 -13.54 28.18 18.21
CA TYR A 12 -14.08 27.05 18.98
C TYR A 12 -13.16 26.65 20.14
N THR A 13 -13.55 27.08 21.34
CA THR A 13 -13.05 26.55 22.61
C THR A 13 -13.59 25.13 22.80
N LEU A 14 -12.73 24.13 22.72
CA LEU A 14 -13.06 22.74 23.06
C LEU A 14 -13.21 22.62 24.59
N LYS A 15 -14.45 22.60 25.07
CA LYS A 15 -14.78 22.08 26.41
C LYS A 15 -14.48 20.57 26.43
N HIS A 16 -13.49 20.17 27.21
CA HIS A 16 -13.29 18.78 27.61
C HIS A 16 -14.59 18.25 28.25
N THR A 17 -15.29 17.38 27.54
CA THR A 17 -16.30 16.50 28.13
C THR A 17 -15.78 15.08 27.97
N SER A 18 -15.49 14.43 29.10
CA SER A 18 -15.17 13.01 29.17
C SER A 18 -16.41 12.20 28.75
N LYS A 19 -16.57 11.97 27.45
CA LYS A 19 -17.50 10.96 26.96
C LYS A 19 -16.87 9.60 27.19
N VAL A 20 -17.33 8.93 28.26
CA VAL A 20 -17.22 7.48 28.41
C VAL A 20 -17.72 6.86 27.10
N LEU A 21 -16.88 6.03 26.46
CA LEU A 21 -17.24 5.29 25.26
C LEU A 21 -18.53 4.50 25.52
N ASP A 22 -19.59 4.80 24.78
CA ASP A 22 -20.81 3.97 24.77
C ASP A 22 -20.54 2.69 23.98
N ILE A 23 -19.94 1.72 24.67
CA ILE A 23 -19.55 0.40 24.17
C ILE A 23 -20.77 -0.35 23.57
N ARG A 24 -22.00 -0.07 24.03
CA ARG A 24 -23.21 -0.72 23.46
C ARG A 24 -23.44 -0.34 22.00
N SER A 25 -23.25 0.93 21.65
CA SER A 25 -23.43 1.43 20.28
C SER A 25 -22.37 0.85 19.33
N TRP A 26 -21.14 0.68 19.81
CA TRP A 26 -20.06 0.06 19.04
C TRP A 26 -20.29 -1.45 18.83
N CYS A 27 -20.73 -2.18 19.87
CA CYS A 27 -21.03 -3.62 19.79
C CYS A 27 -22.22 -3.94 18.87
N LEU A 28 -23.29 -3.14 18.90
CA LEU A 28 -24.46 -3.33 18.01
C LEU A 28 -24.10 -3.15 16.53
N ASN A 29 -23.17 -2.26 16.22
CA ASN A 29 -22.68 -2.06 14.85
C ASN A 29 -21.73 -3.18 14.40
N CYS A 30 -20.97 -3.78 15.32
CA CYS A 30 -20.13 -4.94 15.04
C CYS A 30 -20.99 -6.17 14.71
N LEU A 31 -22.04 -6.46 15.50
CA LEU A 31 -22.97 -7.58 15.26
C LEU A 31 -23.75 -7.47 13.94
N LYS A 32 -24.05 -6.25 13.48
CA LYS A 32 -24.66 -6.04 12.15
C LYS A 32 -23.72 -6.40 11.00
N ARG A 33 -22.40 -6.34 11.20
CA ARG A 33 -21.38 -6.70 10.19
C ARG A 33 -21.03 -8.18 10.17
N VAL A 34 -21.28 -8.93 11.24
CA VAL A 34 -21.01 -10.39 11.31
C VAL A 34 -21.97 -11.21 10.42
N LYS A 35 -23.15 -10.66 10.05
CA LYS A 35 -24.14 -11.36 9.20
C LYS A 35 -23.68 -11.66 7.76
N SER A 36 -22.54 -11.16 7.31
CA SER A 36 -22.04 -11.40 5.94
C SER A 36 -20.96 -12.47 5.82
N PHE A 37 -20.60 -13.16 6.90
CA PHE A 37 -19.56 -14.20 6.87
C PHE A 37 -20.14 -15.60 7.12
N THR A 38 -19.91 -16.53 6.19
CA THR A 38 -20.17 -17.96 6.41
C THR A 38 -18.99 -18.58 7.17
N PHE A 39 -19.08 -18.59 8.49
CA PHE A 39 -18.11 -19.27 9.35
C PHE A 39 -18.50 -20.74 9.56
N ASN A 40 -17.52 -21.65 9.62
CA ASN A 40 -17.77 -23.03 10.04
C ASN A 40 -18.29 -23.03 11.50
N ARG A 41 -19.15 -24.00 11.85
CA ARG A 41 -19.79 -24.15 13.17
C ARG A 41 -18.78 -24.02 14.32
N THR A 42 -17.59 -24.58 14.17
CA THR A 42 -16.52 -24.48 15.18
C THR A 42 -16.06 -23.04 15.40
N THR A 43 -15.87 -22.27 14.34
CA THR A 43 -15.45 -20.86 14.40
C THR A 43 -16.55 -19.98 15.00
N VAL A 44 -17.82 -20.24 14.67
CA VAL A 44 -18.96 -19.54 15.29
C VAL A 44 -19.02 -19.80 16.79
N VAL A 45 -18.83 -21.05 17.21
CA VAL A 45 -18.80 -21.41 18.64
C VAL A 45 -17.64 -20.71 19.35
N ILE A 46 -16.45 -20.69 18.76
CA ILE A 46 -15.29 -19.98 19.32
C ILE A 46 -15.61 -18.48 19.46
N LEU A 47 -16.13 -17.82 18.43
CA LEU A 47 -16.46 -16.40 18.48
C LEU A 47 -17.54 -16.08 19.53
N ILE A 48 -18.54 -16.94 19.70
CA ILE A 48 -19.58 -16.80 20.74
C ILE A 48 -18.96 -16.96 22.13
N LEU A 49 -18.11 -17.97 22.34
CA LEU A 49 -17.44 -18.19 23.62
C LEU A 49 -16.49 -17.03 23.96
N THR A 50 -15.74 -16.52 22.99
CA THR A 50 -14.88 -15.34 23.15
C THR A 50 -15.71 -14.09 23.47
N TYR A 51 -16.85 -13.88 22.80
CA TYR A 51 -17.76 -12.77 23.09
C TYR A 51 -18.35 -12.85 24.51
N LEU A 52 -18.86 -14.02 24.89
CA LEU A 52 -19.39 -14.25 26.24
C LEU A 52 -18.31 -14.05 27.30
N TRP A 53 -17.09 -14.50 27.03
CA TRP A 53 -15.93 -14.27 27.90
C TRP A 53 -15.62 -12.77 28.05
N ILE A 54 -15.56 -12.00 26.95
CA ILE A 54 -15.34 -10.54 26.99
C ILE A 54 -16.47 -9.82 27.74
N CYS A 55 -17.73 -10.23 27.56
CA CYS A 55 -18.86 -9.66 28.29
C CYS A 55 -18.80 -9.97 29.80
N LEU A 56 -18.42 -11.19 30.18
CA LEU A 56 -18.20 -11.56 31.58
C LEU A 56 -17.02 -10.76 32.17
N LEU A 57 -15.97 -10.56 31.38
CA LEU A 57 -14.76 -9.81 31.74
C LEU A 57 -15.09 -8.33 32.02
N THR A 58 -15.84 -7.69 31.13
CA THR A 58 -16.28 -6.28 31.28
C THR A 58 -17.26 -6.10 32.42
N TYR A 59 -18.15 -7.08 32.66
CA TYR A 59 -19.06 -7.07 33.81
C TYR A 59 -18.28 -7.14 35.15
N ASN A 60 -17.27 -8.01 35.25
CA ASN A 60 -16.48 -8.16 36.46
C ASN A 60 -15.51 -6.98 36.69
N LEU A 61 -14.93 -6.41 35.64
CA LEU A 61 -14.08 -5.22 35.71
C LEU A 61 -14.83 -3.99 36.22
N ASN A 62 -16.11 -3.83 35.87
CA ASN A 62 -16.94 -2.71 36.33
C ASN A 62 -17.35 -2.82 37.81
N ARG A 63 -17.03 -3.93 38.48
CA ARG A 63 -17.42 -4.24 39.87
C ARG A 63 -16.22 -4.33 40.83
N SER A 64 -15.00 -4.28 40.31
CA SER A 64 -13.77 -4.50 41.07
C SER A 64 -12.97 -3.19 41.15
N ASP A 65 -12.93 -2.56 42.33
CA ASP A 65 -12.03 -1.44 42.64
C ASP A 65 -10.56 -1.88 42.84
N ASP A 66 -10.25 -3.18 42.67
CA ASP A 66 -8.90 -3.73 42.89
C ASP A 66 -7.99 -3.57 41.66
N ASN A 67 -7.03 -2.65 41.78
CA ASN A 67 -5.98 -2.37 40.77
C ASN A 67 -5.12 -3.60 40.42
N ALA A 68 -5.00 -4.59 41.32
CA ALA A 68 -4.20 -5.80 41.09
C ALA A 68 -4.84 -6.74 40.05
N ILE A 69 -6.18 -6.86 40.05
CA ILE A 69 -6.92 -7.69 39.09
C ILE A 69 -6.82 -7.09 37.68
N SER A 70 -6.82 -5.76 37.57
CA SER A 70 -6.62 -5.01 36.32
C SER A 70 -5.28 -5.29 35.64
N ILE A 71 -4.19 -5.43 36.41
CA ILE A 71 -2.84 -5.63 35.88
C ILE A 71 -2.66 -7.08 35.38
N ASP A 72 -3.11 -8.08 36.15
CA ASP A 72 -3.06 -9.49 35.75
C ASP A 72 -3.93 -9.77 34.50
N LEU A 73 -5.09 -9.11 34.40
CA LEU A 73 -5.94 -9.21 33.20
C LEU A 73 -5.32 -8.56 31.96
N ARG A 74 -4.63 -7.42 32.10
CA ARG A 74 -3.91 -6.79 30.99
C ARG A 74 -2.78 -7.69 30.48
N ALA A 75 -2.08 -8.37 31.38
CA ALA A 75 -1.06 -9.34 31.02
C ALA A 75 -1.65 -10.54 30.27
N LYS A 76 -2.78 -11.09 30.75
CA LYS A 76 -3.48 -12.21 30.07
C LYS A 76 -4.11 -11.81 28.74
N LEU A 77 -4.66 -10.60 28.62
CA LEU A 77 -5.13 -10.08 27.33
C LEU A 77 -3.98 -9.90 26.34
N ALA A 78 -2.85 -9.36 26.79
CA ALA A 78 -1.63 -9.28 25.97
C ALA A 78 -1.16 -10.67 25.53
N GLU A 79 -1.27 -11.67 26.40
CA GLU A 79 -0.93 -13.07 26.09
C GLU A 79 -1.91 -13.70 25.07
N VAL A 80 -3.21 -13.43 25.18
CA VAL A 80 -4.21 -13.87 24.18
C VAL A 80 -4.02 -13.16 22.85
N PHE A 81 -3.73 -11.85 22.85
CA PHE A 81 -3.37 -11.11 21.62
C PHE A 81 -2.08 -11.67 21.00
N LYS A 82 -1.08 -11.99 21.83
CA LYS A 82 0.16 -12.65 21.40
C LYS A 82 -0.10 -14.02 20.80
N TYR A 83 -0.96 -14.83 21.41
CA TYR A 83 -1.34 -16.15 20.89
C TYR A 83 -2.14 -16.05 19.57
N THR A 84 -2.98 -15.02 19.45
CA THR A 84 -3.72 -14.75 18.20
C THR A 84 -2.79 -14.26 17.08
N LEU A 85 -1.74 -13.49 17.43
CA LEU A 85 -0.64 -13.11 16.52
C LEU A 85 0.22 -14.32 16.11
N GLU A 86 0.48 -15.24 17.03
CA GLU A 86 1.25 -16.47 16.77
C GLU A 86 0.51 -17.47 15.86
N THR A 87 -0.83 -17.39 15.77
CA THR A 87 -1.63 -18.21 14.84
C THR A 87 -1.78 -17.63 13.43
N VAL A 88 -1.20 -16.46 13.16
CA VAL A 88 -1.04 -16.00 11.77
C VAL A 88 0.15 -16.77 11.21
N GLU A 89 -0.05 -17.58 10.16
CA GLU A 89 1.07 -18.14 9.40
C GLU A 89 2.14 -17.06 9.23
N ASN A 90 3.40 -17.39 9.53
CA ASN A 90 4.50 -16.43 9.49
C ASN A 90 4.77 -16.05 8.01
N GLU A 91 3.92 -15.17 7.46
CA GLU A 91 3.95 -14.72 6.08
C GLU A 91 5.31 -14.14 5.80
N ARG A 92 6.02 -14.68 4.80
CA ARG A 92 7.35 -14.18 4.45
C ARG A 92 7.19 -12.99 3.51
N ILE A 93 7.05 -11.81 4.12
CA ILE A 93 6.83 -10.56 3.41
C ILE A 93 8.17 -9.89 3.10
N ALA A 94 8.33 -9.47 1.85
CA ALA A 94 9.46 -8.66 1.40
C ALA A 94 9.02 -7.26 0.99
N ILE A 95 9.80 -6.26 1.37
CA ILE A 95 9.77 -4.92 0.78
C ILE A 95 10.89 -4.87 -0.25
N VAL A 96 10.53 -4.52 -1.49
CA VAL A 96 11.47 -4.51 -2.62
C VAL A 96 11.49 -3.12 -3.24
N LEU A 97 12.68 -2.56 -3.37
CA LEU A 97 12.92 -1.31 -4.07
C LEU A 97 13.92 -1.50 -5.19
N THR A 98 13.83 -0.71 -6.25
CA THR A 98 14.82 -0.71 -7.32
C THR A 98 15.54 0.62 -7.42
N VAL A 99 16.86 0.56 -7.62
CA VAL A 99 17.75 1.69 -7.86
C VAL A 99 18.60 1.45 -9.11
N GLN A 100 19.27 2.48 -9.61
CA GLN A 100 20.14 2.39 -10.77
C GLN A 100 21.51 3.00 -10.47
N LYS A 101 22.60 2.48 -11.03
CA LYS A 101 23.92 3.15 -10.96
C LYS A 101 23.82 4.62 -11.36
N GLY A 102 24.35 5.50 -10.51
CA GLY A 102 24.29 6.95 -10.70
C GLY A 102 23.03 7.61 -10.15
N SER A 103 22.02 6.85 -9.70
CA SER A 103 21.03 7.40 -8.77
C SER A 103 21.77 7.78 -7.50
N ASP A 104 21.80 9.06 -7.14
CA ASP A 104 22.43 9.48 -5.90
C ASP A 104 21.65 8.85 -4.76
N TYR A 105 22.19 7.77 -4.18
CA TYR A 105 21.57 7.05 -3.07
C TYR A 105 21.23 8.03 -1.93
N LYS A 106 22.05 9.09 -1.77
CA LYS A 106 21.80 10.17 -0.81
C LYS A 106 20.51 10.93 -1.09
N ASP A 107 20.09 11.00 -2.36
CA ASP A 107 18.85 11.66 -2.77
C ASP A 107 17.60 10.95 -2.24
N TYR A 108 17.71 9.64 -1.99
CA TYR A 108 16.63 8.78 -1.51
C TYR A 108 16.82 8.34 -0.06
N GLU A 109 18.02 8.53 0.49
CA GLU A 109 18.46 8.02 1.78
C GLU A 109 17.45 8.23 2.92
N PRO A 110 16.85 9.42 3.12
CA PRO A 110 16.01 9.58 4.30
C PRO A 110 14.67 8.84 4.16
N GLY A 111 14.11 8.72 2.94
CA GLY A 111 12.96 7.84 2.69
C GLY A 111 13.32 6.37 2.89
N LEU A 112 14.46 5.94 2.33
CA LEU A 112 14.97 4.58 2.50
C LEU A 112 15.21 4.21 3.97
N ASN A 113 15.70 5.14 4.80
CA ASN A 113 15.95 4.90 6.21
C ASN A 113 14.66 4.64 6.99
N THR A 114 13.57 5.35 6.69
CA THR A 114 12.25 5.04 7.28
C THR A 114 11.78 3.63 6.91
N ILE A 115 11.98 3.22 5.66
CA ILE A 115 11.60 1.87 5.17
C ILE A 115 12.46 0.79 5.84
N LYS A 116 13.77 1.01 5.99
CA LYS A 116 14.68 0.11 6.72
C LYS A 116 14.21 -0.09 8.16
N CYS A 117 13.85 0.99 8.83
CA CYS A 117 13.36 0.93 10.20
C CYS A 117 12.06 0.12 10.30
N TYR A 118 11.12 0.43 9.41
CA TYR A 118 9.83 -0.23 9.33
C TYR A 118 9.99 -1.74 9.07
N ALA A 119 10.86 -2.12 8.12
CA ALA A 119 11.16 -3.52 7.83
C ALA A 119 11.74 -4.24 9.05
N LYS A 120 12.72 -3.62 9.75
CA LYS A 120 13.34 -4.19 10.95
C LYS A 120 12.36 -4.32 12.12
N HIS A 121 11.48 -3.33 12.30
CA HIS A 121 10.47 -3.33 13.36
C HIS A 121 9.46 -4.47 13.20
N HIS A 122 8.99 -4.69 11.97
CA HIS A 122 7.98 -5.71 11.66
C HIS A 122 8.55 -7.07 11.22
N GLY A 123 9.88 -7.20 11.14
CA GLY A 123 10.52 -8.44 10.69
C GLY A 123 10.35 -8.73 9.20
N TYR A 124 10.06 -7.73 8.36
CA TYR A 124 9.99 -7.89 6.91
C TYR A 124 11.38 -7.97 6.29
N GLN A 125 11.52 -8.76 5.23
CA GLN A 125 12.73 -8.75 4.43
C GLN A 125 12.81 -7.44 3.66
N LEU A 126 14.00 -6.84 3.55
CA LEU A 126 14.21 -5.65 2.73
C LEU A 126 15.24 -5.94 1.64
N HIS A 127 14.87 -5.71 0.40
CA HIS A 127 15.74 -5.93 -0.77
C HIS A 127 15.83 -4.67 -1.62
N LEU A 128 17.05 -4.16 -1.76
CA LEU A 128 17.37 -3.05 -2.66
C LEU A 128 18.03 -3.59 -3.92
N LEU A 129 17.26 -3.66 -5.00
CA LEU A 129 17.70 -4.21 -6.28
C LEU A 129 18.36 -3.13 -7.12
N ASN A 130 19.68 -3.22 -7.32
CA ASN A 130 20.35 -2.33 -8.27
C ASN A 130 20.29 -2.92 -9.68
N LEU A 131 19.58 -2.23 -10.59
CA LEU A 131 19.30 -2.68 -11.95
C LEU A 131 20.55 -2.78 -12.85
N THR A 132 21.71 -2.35 -12.36
CA THR A 132 23.00 -2.45 -13.06
C THR A 132 23.93 -3.52 -12.49
N ASP A 133 23.68 -4.00 -11.28
CA ASP A 133 24.64 -4.84 -10.56
C ASP A 133 24.46 -6.33 -10.86
N VAL A 134 23.35 -6.70 -11.50
CA VAL A 134 23.05 -8.06 -11.94
C VAL A 134 23.26 -8.12 -13.45
N PRO A 135 24.40 -8.64 -13.93
CA PRO A 135 24.71 -8.70 -15.36
C PRO A 135 23.64 -9.42 -16.17
N GLU A 136 23.00 -10.44 -15.60
CA GLU A 136 21.93 -11.20 -16.25
C GLU A 136 20.73 -10.31 -16.61
N TRP A 137 20.43 -9.28 -15.82
CA TRP A 137 19.35 -8.34 -16.13
C TRP A 137 19.68 -7.40 -17.28
N THR A 138 20.95 -7.26 -17.68
CA THR A 138 21.30 -6.52 -18.90
C THR A 138 20.84 -7.25 -20.17
N VAL A 139 20.77 -8.58 -20.12
CA VAL A 139 20.33 -9.42 -21.24
C VAL A 139 18.85 -9.80 -21.10
N LYS A 140 18.43 -10.28 -19.92
CA LYS A 140 17.05 -10.75 -19.66
C LYS A 140 16.03 -9.61 -19.63
N CYS A 141 16.44 -8.44 -19.12
CA CYS A 141 15.59 -7.25 -18.98
C CYS A 141 16.15 -6.10 -19.84
N ASN A 142 16.11 -6.30 -21.15
CA ASN A 142 16.67 -5.41 -22.16
C ASN A 142 15.73 -4.25 -22.55
N GLN A 143 14.74 -3.92 -21.72
CA GLN A 143 13.97 -2.67 -21.87
C GLN A 143 14.92 -1.48 -21.65
N THR A 144 14.92 -0.53 -22.59
CA THR A 144 15.77 0.68 -22.47
C THR A 144 15.16 1.72 -21.53
N ASP A 145 13.83 1.69 -21.37
CA ASP A 145 13.13 2.46 -20.34
C ASP A 145 13.26 1.76 -18.98
N VAL A 146 13.92 2.44 -18.05
CA VAL A 146 14.20 1.94 -16.69
C VAL A 146 12.92 1.65 -15.90
N PHE A 147 11.83 2.36 -16.20
CA PHE A 147 10.55 2.15 -15.55
C PHE A 147 9.88 0.83 -15.95
N PHE A 148 10.19 0.29 -17.13
CA PHE A 148 9.77 -1.07 -17.50
C PHE A 148 10.78 -2.12 -17.07
N LYS A 149 12.08 -1.81 -17.17
CA LYS A 149 13.17 -2.71 -16.78
C LYS A 149 13.03 -3.16 -15.32
N ARG A 150 12.63 -2.25 -14.41
CA ARG A 150 12.42 -2.56 -12.98
C ARG A 150 11.40 -3.67 -12.76
N HIS A 151 10.29 -3.67 -13.49
CA HIS A 151 9.25 -4.68 -13.37
C HIS A 151 9.76 -6.06 -13.86
N CYS A 152 10.58 -6.09 -14.91
CA CYS A 152 11.23 -7.31 -15.37
C CYS A 152 12.20 -7.87 -14.30
N ALA A 153 13.04 -7.03 -13.70
CA ALA A 153 13.96 -7.42 -12.64
C ALA A 153 13.22 -7.94 -11.40
N VAL A 154 12.11 -7.29 -11.01
CA VAL A 154 11.23 -7.73 -9.91
C VAL A 154 10.67 -9.13 -10.17
N VAL A 155 10.23 -9.43 -11.40
CA VAL A 155 9.74 -10.78 -11.76
C VAL A 155 10.82 -11.84 -11.57
N ASP A 156 12.03 -11.58 -12.08
CA ASP A 156 13.16 -12.49 -11.94
C ASP A 156 13.55 -12.69 -10.46
N PHE A 157 13.58 -11.60 -9.68
CA PHE A 157 13.82 -11.65 -8.24
C PHE A 157 12.79 -12.51 -7.50
N LEU A 158 11.49 -12.31 -7.77
CA LEU A 158 10.40 -13.07 -7.17
C LEU A 158 10.47 -14.57 -7.55
N GLU A 159 10.83 -14.87 -8.80
CA GLU A 159 11.00 -16.24 -9.29
C GLU A 159 12.15 -16.97 -8.56
N ARG A 160 13.31 -16.31 -8.39
CA ARG A 160 14.44 -16.86 -7.63
C ARG A 160 14.12 -17.06 -6.14
N ASN A 161 13.17 -16.30 -5.60
CA ASN A 161 12.79 -16.31 -4.18
C ASN A 161 11.41 -16.93 -3.92
N ILE A 162 10.91 -17.77 -4.82
CA ILE A 162 9.58 -18.41 -4.71
C ILE A 162 9.39 -19.24 -3.44
N LYS A 163 10.48 -19.73 -2.86
CA LYS A 163 10.47 -20.54 -1.63
C LYS A 163 10.71 -19.72 -0.37
N THR A 164 10.96 -18.42 -0.45
CA THR A 164 11.36 -17.58 0.68
C THR A 164 10.56 -16.29 0.80
N ILE A 165 9.77 -15.94 -0.22
CA ILE A 165 8.93 -14.74 -0.26
C ILE A 165 7.53 -15.16 -0.72
N ASP A 166 6.56 -15.01 0.18
CA ASP A 166 5.14 -15.28 -0.09
C ASP A 166 4.43 -14.03 -0.62
N TYR A 167 4.80 -12.86 -0.10
CA TYR A 167 4.23 -11.57 -0.46
C TYR A 167 5.32 -10.52 -0.63
N MET A 168 5.06 -9.56 -1.52
CA MET A 168 5.97 -8.46 -1.78
C MET A 168 5.22 -7.13 -1.83
N LEU A 169 5.72 -6.13 -1.12
CA LEU A 169 5.44 -4.71 -1.36
C LEU A 169 6.57 -4.14 -2.21
N TYR A 170 6.25 -3.75 -3.45
CA TYR A 170 7.17 -2.99 -4.30
C TYR A 170 7.02 -1.49 -4.00
N LEU A 171 8.14 -0.76 -3.90
CA LEU A 171 8.19 0.69 -3.71
C LEU A 171 9.26 1.32 -4.61
N ASP A 172 8.95 2.48 -5.16
CA ASP A 172 9.94 3.37 -5.76
C ASP A 172 10.86 3.96 -4.70
N ALA A 173 12.09 4.29 -5.10
CA ALA A 173 13.13 4.74 -4.18
C ALA A 173 12.81 6.09 -3.50
N ASP A 174 11.91 6.90 -4.08
CA ASP A 174 11.43 8.16 -3.49
C ASP A 174 10.17 7.99 -2.66
N MET A 175 9.93 6.79 -2.14
CA MET A 175 8.88 6.53 -1.17
C MET A 175 9.47 6.40 0.25
N GLY A 176 8.70 6.79 1.26
CA GLY A 176 9.09 6.67 2.67
C GLY A 176 7.91 6.42 3.58
N VAL A 177 8.13 5.65 4.64
CA VAL A 177 7.12 5.35 5.67
C VAL A 177 7.01 6.55 6.60
N ILE A 178 5.80 7.10 6.73
CA ILE A 178 5.50 8.18 7.68
C ILE A 178 4.82 7.69 8.95
N ASN A 179 4.11 6.57 8.87
CA ASN A 179 3.43 5.97 10.01
C ASN A 179 3.72 4.46 10.07
N PRO A 180 4.63 4.03 10.95
CA PRO A 180 5.03 2.64 11.04
C PRO A 180 3.99 1.76 11.73
N THR A 181 2.88 2.31 12.25
CA THR A 181 1.85 1.51 12.94
C THR A 181 0.98 0.68 11.99
N HIS A 182 0.99 1.00 10.69
CA HIS A 182 0.26 0.22 9.68
C HIS A 182 1.00 -1.06 9.33
N MET A 183 0.25 -2.15 9.18
CA MET A 183 0.75 -3.45 8.71
C MET A 183 0.52 -3.58 7.20
N ILE A 184 1.50 -4.08 6.45
CA ILE A 184 1.35 -4.34 5.00
C ILE A 184 0.14 -5.25 4.73
N GLN A 185 -0.09 -6.21 5.62
CA GLN A 185 -1.18 -7.19 5.64
C GLN A 185 -2.57 -6.56 5.55
N GLU A 186 -2.76 -5.33 6.05
CA GLU A 186 -4.03 -4.59 5.99
C GLU A 186 -4.52 -4.40 4.55
N TYR A 187 -3.61 -4.43 3.58
CA TYR A 187 -3.88 -4.03 2.20
C TYR A 187 -3.99 -5.21 1.22
N PHE A 188 -3.62 -6.44 1.62
CA PHE A 188 -3.63 -7.60 0.71
C PHE A 188 -4.38 -8.84 1.22
N LYS A 189 -4.84 -8.87 2.48
CA LYS A 189 -5.57 -10.01 3.06
C LYS A 189 -7.04 -10.07 2.62
N GLU A 190 -7.26 -10.33 1.33
CA GLU A 190 -8.58 -10.63 0.77
C GLU A 190 -8.50 -11.93 -0.03
N ASP A 191 -9.43 -12.85 0.21
CA ASP A 191 -9.44 -14.17 -0.41
C ASP A 191 -9.48 -14.06 -1.94
N GLY A 192 -8.60 -14.81 -2.60
CA GLY A 192 -8.48 -14.83 -4.06
C GLY A 192 -7.69 -13.67 -4.67
N VAL A 193 -7.40 -12.60 -3.91
CA VAL A 193 -6.57 -11.49 -4.39
C VAL A 193 -5.10 -11.91 -4.43
N GLU A 194 -4.47 -11.75 -5.59
CA GLU A 194 -3.06 -12.05 -5.83
C GLU A 194 -2.24 -10.76 -6.04
N MET A 195 -2.88 -9.65 -6.39
CA MET A 195 -2.22 -8.35 -6.57
C MET A 195 -3.11 -7.21 -6.07
N THR A 196 -2.52 -6.19 -5.43
CA THR A 196 -3.21 -4.97 -5.05
C THR A 196 -2.47 -3.74 -5.58
N PHE A 197 -3.19 -2.93 -6.34
CA PHE A 197 -2.80 -1.61 -6.82
C PHE A 197 -3.66 -0.54 -6.11
N TYR A 198 -3.36 0.73 -6.35
CA TYR A 198 -4.17 1.83 -5.84
C TYR A 198 -4.27 2.99 -6.84
N ASP A 199 -5.38 3.72 -6.75
CA ASP A 199 -5.55 4.98 -7.49
C ASP A 199 -4.62 6.05 -6.90
N ARG A 200 -3.87 6.72 -7.77
CA ARG A 200 -3.09 7.90 -7.39
C ARG A 200 -4.03 9.06 -7.08
N TYR A 201 -3.80 9.76 -5.97
CA TYR A 201 -4.81 10.66 -5.42
C TYR A 201 -5.15 11.85 -6.34
N TYR A 202 -4.17 12.48 -6.99
CA TYR A 202 -4.37 13.76 -7.70
C TYR A 202 -4.84 13.66 -9.15
N ASN A 203 -4.70 12.50 -9.82
CA ASN A 203 -5.04 12.32 -11.24
C ASN A 203 -5.75 10.97 -11.49
N HIS A 204 -6.05 10.61 -12.73
CA HIS A 204 -6.78 9.38 -13.04
C HIS A 204 -5.90 8.13 -13.10
N GLU A 205 -4.67 8.21 -12.59
CA GLU A 205 -3.64 7.20 -12.72
C GLU A 205 -3.82 6.04 -11.73
N ILE A 206 -3.56 4.82 -12.19
CA ILE A 206 -3.25 3.70 -11.30
C ILE A 206 -1.76 3.82 -10.99
N MET A 207 -1.38 3.98 -9.73
CA MET A 207 0.02 4.24 -9.38
C MET A 207 0.91 3.07 -9.81
N ALA A 208 1.96 3.36 -10.59
CA ALA A 208 2.94 2.35 -10.99
C ALA A 208 4.11 2.21 -10.02
N GLY A 209 4.41 3.26 -9.26
CA GLY A 209 5.54 3.31 -8.32
C GLY A 209 5.39 2.44 -7.07
N SER A 210 4.23 1.81 -6.87
CA SER A 210 4.07 0.81 -5.82
C SER A 210 2.89 -0.13 -6.09
N TYR A 211 3.07 -1.39 -5.71
CA TYR A 211 2.02 -2.42 -5.74
C TYR A 211 2.36 -3.54 -4.76
N LEU A 212 1.33 -4.23 -4.30
CA LEU A 212 1.43 -5.44 -3.47
C LEU A 212 1.16 -6.66 -4.32
N VAL A 213 1.91 -7.75 -4.11
CA VAL A 213 1.63 -9.03 -4.76
C VAL A 213 1.84 -10.20 -3.83
N LYS A 214 1.04 -11.25 -4.04
CA LYS A 214 1.34 -12.62 -3.65
C LYS A 214 2.29 -13.20 -4.70
N ASN A 215 3.34 -13.92 -4.29
CA ASN A 215 4.35 -14.47 -5.20
C ASN A 215 3.85 -15.73 -5.93
N THR A 216 2.76 -15.59 -6.68
CA THR A 216 2.19 -16.65 -7.51
C THR A 216 2.70 -16.55 -8.94
N LYS A 217 2.48 -17.62 -9.71
CA LYS A 217 2.75 -17.58 -11.15
C LYS A 217 1.94 -16.48 -11.84
N TYR A 218 0.65 -16.33 -11.49
CA TYR A 218 -0.22 -15.35 -12.12
C TYR A 218 0.24 -13.91 -11.87
N ALA A 219 0.61 -13.56 -10.63
CA ALA A 219 1.11 -12.21 -10.33
C ALA A 219 2.43 -11.91 -11.05
N ARG A 220 3.35 -12.88 -11.11
CA ARG A 220 4.60 -12.74 -11.89
C ARG A 220 4.33 -12.60 -13.38
N ASP A 221 3.41 -13.38 -13.94
CA ASP A 221 3.03 -13.28 -15.35
C ASP A 221 2.39 -11.92 -15.68
N PHE A 222 1.58 -11.37 -14.77
CA PHE A 222 0.99 -10.03 -14.93
C PHE A 222 2.06 -8.93 -14.95
N ILE A 223 2.98 -8.94 -13.97
CA ILE A 223 4.08 -7.96 -13.92
C ILE A 223 4.98 -8.11 -15.15
N LYS A 224 5.25 -9.35 -15.59
CA LYS A 224 6.04 -9.62 -16.80
C LYS A 224 5.36 -9.09 -18.05
N PHE A 225 4.05 -9.30 -18.18
CA PHE A 225 3.26 -8.73 -19.28
C PHE A 225 3.32 -7.20 -19.31
N TRP A 226 3.28 -6.57 -18.14
CA TRP A 226 3.44 -5.12 -18.03
C TRP A 226 4.84 -4.66 -18.40
N ALA A 227 5.89 -5.33 -17.92
CA ALA A 227 7.28 -5.05 -18.28
C ALA A 227 7.52 -5.17 -19.80
N ASP A 228 6.97 -6.21 -20.42
CA ASP A 228 7.11 -6.48 -21.87
C ASP A 228 6.21 -5.60 -22.74
N TYR A 229 5.24 -4.91 -22.12
CA TYR A 229 4.43 -3.93 -22.82
C TYR A 229 5.27 -2.78 -23.38
N PHE A 230 6.48 -2.56 -22.85
CA PHE A 230 7.50 -1.69 -23.43
C PHE A 230 7.63 -1.81 -24.96
N TYR A 231 7.60 -3.03 -25.50
CA TYR A 231 7.74 -3.29 -26.95
C TYR A 231 6.47 -3.01 -27.77
N ARG A 232 5.36 -2.69 -27.10
CA ARG A 232 4.03 -2.42 -27.69
C ARG A 232 3.55 -0.99 -27.43
N LEU A 233 4.42 -0.12 -26.89
CA LEU A 233 4.07 1.26 -26.62
C LEU A 233 3.73 2.01 -27.93
N PRO A 234 2.75 2.94 -27.89
CA PRO A 234 2.49 3.80 -29.03
C PRO A 234 3.66 4.76 -29.25
N LYS A 235 3.88 5.17 -30.51
CA LYS A 235 4.88 6.18 -30.90
C LYS A 235 4.40 7.61 -30.59
N SER A 236 3.82 7.82 -29.42
CA SER A 236 3.20 9.06 -28.95
C SER A 236 3.67 9.37 -27.52
N PHE A 237 3.25 10.50 -26.95
CA PHE A 237 3.50 10.75 -25.53
C PHE A 237 2.71 9.76 -24.66
N HIS A 238 3.39 8.76 -24.12
CA HIS A 238 2.73 7.63 -23.47
C HIS A 238 2.83 7.63 -21.93
N GLY A 239 3.71 8.43 -21.32
CA GLY A 239 3.88 8.50 -19.86
C GLY A 239 4.44 7.23 -19.22
N THR A 240 5.37 6.55 -19.92
CA THR A 240 6.09 5.35 -19.46
C THR A 240 5.16 4.22 -18.98
N ASP A 241 5.59 3.46 -17.98
CA ASP A 241 4.86 2.42 -17.26
C ASP A 241 3.57 2.91 -16.58
N ASN A 242 3.56 4.15 -16.08
CA ASN A 242 2.42 4.80 -15.42
C ASN A 242 1.25 5.02 -16.38
N GLY A 243 1.52 5.41 -17.62
CA GLY A 243 0.49 5.43 -18.66
C GLY A 243 0.13 4.01 -19.11
N CYS A 244 1.12 3.13 -19.24
CA CYS A 244 0.93 1.79 -19.77
C CYS A 244 0.08 0.86 -18.90
N ILE A 245 0.16 0.95 -17.55
CA ILE A 245 -0.60 0.09 -16.64
C ILE A 245 -2.11 0.17 -16.91
N HIS A 246 -2.61 1.30 -17.42
CA HIS A 246 -4.01 1.44 -17.83
C HIS A 246 -4.38 0.50 -18.97
N GLN A 247 -3.55 0.40 -20.00
CA GLN A 247 -3.76 -0.54 -21.10
C GLN A 247 -3.57 -1.98 -20.63
N VAL A 248 -2.63 -2.23 -19.73
CA VAL A 248 -2.45 -3.55 -19.11
C VAL A 248 -3.73 -3.98 -18.39
N PHE A 249 -4.33 -3.13 -17.56
CA PHE A 249 -5.60 -3.44 -16.90
C PHE A 249 -6.73 -3.69 -17.91
N MET A 250 -6.83 -2.88 -18.97
CA MET A 250 -7.82 -3.09 -20.03
C MET A 250 -7.64 -4.45 -20.72
N GLU A 251 -6.43 -4.81 -21.13
CA GLU A 251 -6.16 -6.07 -21.82
C GLU A 251 -6.26 -7.28 -20.91
N GLN A 252 -5.83 -7.16 -19.65
CA GLN A 252 -5.88 -8.26 -18.68
C GLN A 252 -7.28 -8.51 -18.15
N HIS A 253 -8.12 -7.48 -18.02
CA HIS A 253 -9.50 -7.62 -17.58
C HIS A 253 -10.44 -8.04 -18.72
N PHE A 254 -10.28 -7.47 -19.91
CA PHE A 254 -11.09 -7.76 -21.09
C PHE A 254 -10.40 -8.73 -22.06
N LYS A 255 -9.69 -9.75 -21.56
CA LYS A 255 -8.94 -10.72 -22.38
C LYS A 255 -9.80 -11.38 -23.47
N SER A 256 -11.06 -11.68 -23.16
CA SER A 256 -12.02 -12.29 -24.08
C SER A 256 -12.75 -11.28 -24.98
N ASN A 257 -12.54 -9.97 -24.77
CA ASN A 257 -13.20 -8.90 -25.52
C ASN A 257 -12.18 -7.83 -25.96
N ALA A 258 -11.43 -8.18 -27.00
CA ALA A 258 -10.42 -7.30 -27.61
C ALA A 258 -10.99 -5.94 -28.05
N THR A 259 -12.24 -5.91 -28.51
CA THR A 259 -12.92 -4.66 -28.91
C THR A 259 -13.01 -3.69 -27.75
N THR A 260 -13.41 -4.16 -26.57
CA THR A 260 -13.46 -3.32 -25.35
C THR A 260 -12.06 -2.95 -24.87
N ALA A 261 -11.13 -3.91 -24.87
CA ALA A 261 -9.74 -3.67 -24.45
C ALA A 261 -9.06 -2.54 -25.25
N GLN A 262 -9.46 -2.32 -26.51
CA GLN A 262 -8.85 -1.31 -27.39
C GLN A 262 -9.62 0.02 -27.47
N LYS A 263 -10.76 0.19 -26.78
CA LYS A 263 -11.61 1.39 -26.92
C LYS A 263 -10.88 2.71 -26.66
N CYS A 264 -9.96 2.72 -25.69
CA CYS A 264 -9.24 3.92 -25.28
C CYS A 264 -7.88 4.08 -25.96
N TYR A 265 -7.37 3.03 -26.62
CA TYR A 265 -6.06 3.04 -27.27
C TYR A 265 -5.88 4.19 -28.29
N PRO A 266 -6.90 4.57 -29.11
CA PRO A 266 -6.76 5.71 -30.03
C PRO A 266 -6.44 7.04 -29.35
N LEU A 267 -6.86 7.25 -28.10
CA LEU A 267 -6.51 8.45 -27.33
C LEU A 267 -5.03 8.41 -26.93
N TRP A 268 -4.56 7.25 -26.46
CA TRP A 268 -3.16 7.05 -26.08
C TRP A 268 -2.22 7.22 -27.27
N ALA A 269 -2.57 6.61 -28.41
CA ALA A 269 -1.79 6.66 -29.65
C ALA A 269 -1.68 8.05 -30.27
N LYS A 270 -2.55 9.00 -29.87
CA LYS A 270 -2.53 10.40 -30.33
C LYS A 270 -2.06 11.40 -29.27
N SER A 271 -1.74 10.91 -28.07
CA SER A 271 -1.34 11.74 -26.94
C SER A 271 -0.05 12.50 -27.23
N LYS A 272 0.00 13.79 -26.89
CA LYS A 272 1.18 14.64 -27.09
C LYS A 272 1.74 15.20 -25.78
N ILE A 273 0.90 15.31 -24.76
CA ILE A 273 1.19 15.95 -23.48
C ILE A 273 0.43 15.24 -22.35
N PHE A 274 0.75 15.58 -21.10
CA PHE A 274 0.09 15.03 -19.91
C PHE A 274 -1.44 15.18 -19.93
N ASN A 275 -1.98 16.29 -20.42
CA ASN A 275 -3.44 16.45 -20.51
C ASN A 275 -4.11 15.43 -21.45
N ASP A 276 -3.46 15.07 -22.55
CA ASP A 276 -3.98 14.02 -23.45
C ASP A 276 -3.87 12.65 -22.79
N LEU A 277 -2.77 12.39 -22.07
CA LEU A 277 -2.59 11.18 -21.29
C LEU A 277 -3.67 11.04 -20.20
N PHE A 278 -3.99 12.12 -19.49
CA PHE A 278 -5.04 12.11 -18.47
C PHE A 278 -6.43 11.83 -19.06
N ARG A 279 -6.71 12.32 -20.28
CA ARG A 279 -7.94 11.96 -21.02
C ARG A 279 -7.99 10.47 -21.36
N TYR A 280 -6.86 9.91 -21.81
CA TYR A 280 -6.73 8.48 -22.04
C TYR A 280 -6.94 7.68 -20.74
N GLN A 281 -6.27 8.06 -19.66
CA GLN A 281 -6.43 7.43 -18.35
C GLN A 281 -7.90 7.45 -17.93
N ALA A 282 -8.55 8.62 -17.96
CA ALA A 282 -9.98 8.77 -17.64
C ALA A 282 -10.87 7.83 -18.49
N CYS A 283 -10.59 7.69 -19.79
CA CYS A 283 -11.28 6.73 -20.65
C CYS A 283 -11.13 5.29 -20.13
N THR A 284 -9.91 4.84 -19.81
CA THR A 284 -9.73 3.48 -19.29
C THR A 284 -10.45 3.27 -17.96
N ARG A 285 -10.41 4.25 -17.06
CA ARG A 285 -11.12 4.20 -15.77
C ARG A 285 -12.65 4.13 -15.96
N HIS A 286 -13.19 4.76 -16.99
CA HIS A 286 -14.61 4.64 -17.34
C HIS A 286 -14.97 3.20 -17.73
N TYR A 287 -14.22 2.56 -18.63
CA TYR A 287 -14.51 1.20 -19.07
C TYR A 287 -14.23 0.13 -18.01
N LEU A 288 -13.21 0.33 -17.17
CA LEU A 288 -12.93 -0.51 -16.00
C LEU A 288 -14.02 -0.36 -14.91
N GLY A 289 -14.92 0.63 -15.05
CA GLY A 289 -15.93 1.02 -14.07
C GLY A 289 -15.32 1.89 -12.98
N MET A 290 -16.01 2.94 -12.54
CA MET A 290 -15.46 3.88 -11.54
C MET A 290 -15.52 3.36 -10.09
N ASN A 291 -16.38 2.37 -9.81
CA ASN A 291 -16.56 1.81 -8.47
C ASN A 291 -16.01 0.38 -8.34
N THR A 292 -15.52 -0.22 -9.43
CA THR A 292 -15.02 -1.60 -9.46
C THR A 292 -13.72 -1.73 -8.67
N THR A 293 -13.68 -2.54 -7.64
CA THR A 293 -12.45 -2.74 -6.85
C THR A 293 -11.69 -4.00 -7.25
N LEU A 294 -12.37 -4.99 -7.84
CA LEU A 294 -11.81 -6.29 -8.21
C LEU A 294 -11.86 -6.51 -9.72
N TYR A 295 -10.76 -7.02 -10.26
CA TYR A 295 -10.53 -7.27 -11.68
C TYR A 295 -9.93 -8.66 -11.88
N CYS A 296 -9.92 -9.09 -13.14
CA CYS A 296 -9.32 -10.36 -13.57
C CYS A 296 -9.80 -11.54 -12.71
N ASP A 297 -11.12 -11.74 -12.66
CA ASP A 297 -11.78 -12.81 -11.89
C ASP A 297 -11.48 -12.75 -10.38
N GLY A 298 -11.34 -11.54 -9.84
CA GLY A 298 -11.10 -11.30 -8.40
C GLY A 298 -9.63 -11.27 -8.01
N LYS A 299 -8.70 -11.58 -8.92
CA LYS A 299 -7.27 -11.71 -8.59
C LYS A 299 -6.53 -10.39 -8.42
N VAL A 300 -7.04 -9.31 -9.03
CA VAL A 300 -6.39 -8.00 -8.99
C VAL A 300 -7.32 -7.02 -8.30
N LYS A 301 -6.86 -6.48 -7.17
CA LYS A 301 -7.53 -5.43 -6.42
C LYS A 301 -6.99 -4.07 -6.78
N LEU A 302 -7.87 -3.07 -6.82
CA LEU A 302 -7.55 -1.67 -6.98
C LEU A 302 -8.20 -0.86 -5.86
N ILE A 303 -7.39 -0.35 -4.95
CA ILE A 303 -7.84 0.52 -3.88
C ILE A 303 -8.22 1.87 -4.49
N ARG A 304 -9.46 2.31 -4.24
CA ARG A 304 -10.02 3.51 -4.86
C ARG A 304 -9.66 4.76 -4.08
N LYS A 305 -9.71 5.92 -4.75
CA LYS A 305 -9.63 7.22 -4.06
C LYS A 305 -10.67 7.36 -2.97
N GLY A 306 -10.32 8.03 -1.88
CA GLY A 306 -11.20 8.21 -0.72
C GLY A 306 -11.45 6.92 0.09
N THR A 307 -10.90 5.78 -0.35
CA THR A 307 -10.68 4.62 0.49
C THR A 307 -9.24 4.65 0.99
N TRP A 308 -8.94 4.02 2.12
CA TRP A 308 -7.63 4.05 2.79
C TRP A 308 -6.53 3.40 1.93
N GLY A 309 -6.01 4.11 0.93
CA GLY A 309 -4.82 3.73 0.18
C GLY A 309 -3.58 3.81 1.06
N TYR A 310 -2.61 2.93 0.82
CA TYR A 310 -1.41 2.83 1.65
C TYR A 310 -0.35 3.89 1.32
N ALA A 311 -0.48 4.58 0.19
CA ALA A 311 0.49 5.59 -0.23
C ALA A 311 -0.16 6.77 -0.94
N ARG A 312 0.43 7.96 -0.78
CA ARG A 312 0.03 9.17 -1.53
C ARG A 312 1.21 10.11 -1.75
N ASP A 313 1.07 11.00 -2.71
CA ASP A 313 2.04 12.07 -2.93
C ASP A 313 2.05 13.06 -1.74
N GLY A 314 3.23 13.29 -1.14
CA GLY A 314 3.35 14.13 0.05
C GLY A 314 3.11 15.63 -0.22
N TRP A 315 3.42 16.12 -1.42
CA TRP A 315 3.24 17.53 -1.81
C TRP A 315 1.78 17.98 -1.74
N LEU A 316 0.82 17.06 -1.91
CA LEU A 316 -0.62 17.36 -1.88
C LEU A 316 -1.07 18.02 -0.58
N THR A 317 -0.38 17.75 0.53
CA THR A 317 -0.71 18.27 1.85
C THR A 317 0.44 19.05 2.47
N LYS A 318 1.42 19.48 1.66
CA LYS A 318 2.69 20.03 2.15
C LYS A 318 3.26 19.16 3.28
N THR A 319 3.26 17.84 3.03
CA THR A 319 3.73 16.77 3.92
C THR A 319 3.09 16.69 5.31
N ARG A 320 2.00 17.43 5.57
CA ARG A 320 1.15 17.16 6.74
C ARG A 320 0.57 15.75 6.61
N TRP A 321 0.55 15.02 7.71
CA TRP A 321 0.09 13.65 7.77
C TRP A 321 -0.93 13.44 8.88
N ALA A 322 -1.74 12.39 8.75
CA ALA A 322 -2.72 11.94 9.74
C ALA A 322 -2.44 10.49 10.14
N PRO A 323 -2.96 10.00 11.28
CA PRO A 323 -2.74 8.61 11.73
C PRO A 323 -3.17 7.51 10.75
N SER A 324 -3.89 7.85 9.68
CA SER A 324 -4.33 6.93 8.63
C SER A 324 -3.40 6.89 7.41
N ASP A 325 -2.48 7.84 7.30
CA ASP A 325 -1.46 7.82 6.26
C ASP A 325 -0.45 6.72 6.61
N PHE A 326 0.16 6.09 5.61
CA PHE A 326 1.20 5.07 5.81
C PHE A 326 2.50 5.41 5.09
N ILE A 327 2.46 5.60 3.76
CA ILE A 327 3.65 5.89 2.94
C ILE A 327 3.47 7.19 2.16
N PHE A 328 4.50 8.02 2.09
CA PHE A 328 4.56 9.15 1.16
C PHE A 328 5.43 8.82 -0.05
N HIS A 329 4.98 9.30 -1.20
CA HIS A 329 5.70 9.30 -2.47
C HIS A 329 6.27 10.69 -2.78
N GLY A 330 7.39 10.71 -3.52
CA GLY A 330 8.06 11.91 -4.02
C GLY A 330 9.11 12.51 -3.08
N TRP A 331 9.63 11.71 -2.13
CA TRP A 331 10.67 12.11 -1.19
C TRP A 331 12.07 12.00 -1.81
N LYS A 332 12.48 13.07 -2.48
CA LYS A 332 13.86 13.26 -2.97
C LYS A 332 14.52 14.44 -2.27
N VAL A 333 15.75 14.29 -1.81
CA VAL A 333 16.54 15.36 -1.14
C VAL A 333 16.73 16.57 -2.05
N SER A 334 16.90 16.35 -3.34
CA SER A 334 17.05 17.34 -4.40
C SER A 334 15.78 18.16 -4.65
N LYS A 335 14.63 17.72 -4.12
CA LYS A 335 13.35 18.42 -4.19
C LYS A 335 12.98 19.14 -2.90
N LEU A 336 13.90 19.23 -1.94
CA LEU A 336 13.69 19.88 -0.65
C LEU A 336 13.82 21.41 -0.72
N GLY A 337 13.13 22.08 0.22
CA GLY A 337 13.20 23.53 0.39
C GLY A 337 12.03 24.31 -0.24
N GLY A 338 11.03 23.62 -0.79
CA GLY A 338 9.82 24.23 -1.38
C GLY A 338 8.52 23.67 -0.80
N GLU A 339 7.71 23.00 -1.63
CA GLU A 339 6.43 22.35 -1.26
C GLU A 339 6.57 21.16 -0.30
N TRP A 340 7.82 20.75 -0.01
CA TRP A 340 8.18 19.61 0.81
C TRP A 340 8.82 20.07 2.11
N GLN A 341 8.08 19.97 3.22
CA GLN A 341 8.67 20.03 4.56
C GLN A 341 8.96 18.58 4.99
N TRP A 342 10.15 18.23 5.48
CA TRP A 342 10.25 16.89 6.09
C TRP A 342 9.45 16.87 7.40
N PRO A 343 8.73 15.79 7.72
CA PRO A 343 8.38 15.55 9.12
C PRO A 343 9.63 15.32 9.99
N PHE A 344 10.76 14.94 9.37
CA PHE A 344 12.00 14.53 10.05
C PHE A 344 13.23 15.44 9.79
N VAL A 345 13.08 16.72 9.37
CA VAL A 345 14.20 17.60 8.87
C VAL A 345 15.39 17.72 9.84
N LYS A 346 15.21 17.42 11.13
CA LYS A 346 16.15 17.75 12.19
C LYS A 346 16.71 16.56 12.96
N GLU A 347 16.31 15.33 12.62
CA GLU A 347 16.67 14.16 13.41
C GLU A 347 17.64 13.27 12.64
N THR A 348 18.80 13.02 13.23
CA THR A 348 19.68 11.94 12.76
C THR A 348 18.95 10.63 12.96
N PHE A 349 18.48 10.04 11.86
CA PHE A 349 17.74 8.78 11.88
C PHE A 349 18.65 7.65 12.36
N ASN A 350 18.50 7.25 13.63
CA ASN A 350 19.33 6.20 14.22
C ASN A 350 18.73 4.82 13.95
N LEU A 351 19.26 4.12 12.93
CA LEU A 351 18.83 2.78 12.54
C LEU A 351 19.06 1.71 13.63
N ASP A 352 19.91 1.98 14.61
CA ASP A 352 20.15 1.07 15.73
C ASP A 352 18.96 1.02 16.69
N LEU A 353 18.19 2.12 16.77
CA LEU A 353 16.96 2.20 17.55
C LEU A 353 15.77 1.50 16.89
N CYS A 354 15.91 1.05 15.64
CA CYS A 354 14.86 0.28 14.98
C CYS A 354 14.89 -1.16 15.47
N GLY A 355 13.77 -1.73 15.92
CA GLY A 355 13.70 -3.14 16.28
C GLY A 355 12.34 -3.57 16.80
N PRO A 356 12.12 -4.89 17.00
CA PRO A 356 10.91 -5.38 17.63
C PRO A 356 10.80 -4.81 19.06
N GLY A 357 9.68 -4.16 19.38
CA GLY A 357 9.42 -3.66 20.74
C GLY A 357 10.10 -2.34 21.12
N THR A 358 10.70 -1.61 20.18
CA THR A 358 11.18 -0.25 20.42
C THR A 358 9.99 0.72 20.43
N PRO A 359 9.80 1.55 21.49
CA PRO A 359 8.78 2.58 21.47
C PRO A 359 9.03 3.55 20.32
N ASN A 360 7.97 3.88 19.57
CA ASN A 360 7.99 4.84 18.45
C ASN A 360 8.37 6.25 18.91
#